data_AF-A0A357KTM7-F1
#
_entry.id   AF-A0A357KTM7-F1
#
_cell.length_a   1.000
_cell.length_b   1.000
_cell.length_c   1.000
_cell.angle_alpha   90.00
_cell.angle_beta   90.00
_cell.angle_gamma   90.00
#
_symmetry.space_group_name_H-M   'P 1'
#
loop_
_entity.id
_entity.type
_entity.pdbx_description
1 polymer ?
#
loop_
_entity_poly.entity_id
_entity_poly.type
_entity_poly.pdbx_seq_one_letter_code
_entity_poly.pdbx_strand_id
1 'polypeptide(L)'
;MGNEAGLTFRGFQTLIRERYHATDAARGTPGTFMWLVEELGELATALHANAPGKSPTDSERANLSEEFADVIAWLTTLANISEVDLEQALEKYTRPGRVEGVKA
;
A
#
# COMPACT_ATOMS: atom_id res chain seq x y z
N MET A 1 -5.68 -29.45 -6.92
CA MET A 1 -6.26 -28.12 -7.21
C MET A 1 -5.86 -27.22 -6.06
N GLY A 2 -4.80 -26.43 -6.24
CA GLY A 2 -4.40 -25.43 -5.25
C GLY A 2 -5.52 -24.40 -5.13
N ASN A 3 -5.82 -23.98 -3.90
CA ASN A 3 -6.83 -22.98 -3.60
C ASN A 3 -6.43 -21.65 -4.26
N GLU A 4 -7.01 -21.30 -5.42
CA GLU A 4 -6.93 -19.96 -6.03
C GLU A 4 -7.79 -18.97 -5.24
N ALA A 5 -7.55 -18.84 -3.95
CA ALA A 5 -8.07 -17.71 -3.21
C ALA A 5 -7.34 -16.45 -3.71
N GLY A 6 -8.09 -15.48 -4.24
CA GLY A 6 -7.54 -14.18 -4.63
C GLY A 6 -6.83 -13.49 -3.46
N LEU A 7 -6.00 -12.49 -3.76
CA LEU A 7 -5.29 -11.71 -2.75
C LEU A 7 -6.26 -11.12 -1.71
N THR A 8 -6.03 -11.41 -0.43
CA THR A 8 -6.75 -10.79 0.69
C THR A 8 -5.85 -9.77 1.39
N PHE A 9 -6.44 -8.74 2.01
CA PHE A 9 -5.67 -7.78 2.80
C PHE A 9 -4.92 -8.46 3.95
N ARG A 10 -5.56 -9.40 4.65
CA ARG A 10 -4.90 -10.20 5.68
C ARG A 10 -3.73 -11.00 5.13
N GLY A 11 -3.92 -11.70 4.00
CA GLY A 11 -2.86 -12.47 3.36
C GLY A 11 -1.68 -11.61 2.92
N PHE A 12 -1.96 -10.44 2.34
CA PHE A 12 -0.94 -9.47 1.98
C PHE A 12 -0.19 -8.94 3.22
N GLN A 13 -0.91 -8.57 4.28
CA GLN A 13 -0.29 -8.07 5.50
C GLN A 13 0.63 -9.11 6.16
N THR A 14 0.20 -10.37 6.21
CA THR A 14 1.02 -11.49 6.69
C THR A 14 2.28 -11.65 5.84
N LEU A 15 2.15 -11.64 4.50
CA LEU A 15 3.28 -11.76 3.58
C LEU A 15 4.33 -10.67 3.81
N ILE A 16 3.91 -9.41 3.96
CA ILE A 16 4.81 -8.29 4.24
C ILE A 16 5.47 -8.45 5.61
N ARG A 17 4.72 -8.88 6.64
CA ARG A 17 5.26 -9.11 7.98
C ARG A 17 6.35 -10.18 7.96
N GLU A 18 6.09 -11.31 7.32
CA GLU A 18 7.03 -12.44 7.26
C GLU A 18 8.34 -12.07 6.58
N ARG A 19 8.31 -11.20 5.57
CA ARG A 19 9.51 -10.82 4.81
C ARG A 19 10.33 -9.72 5.46
N TYR A 20 9.69 -8.69 6.00
CA TYR A 20 10.38 -7.42 6.26
C TYR A 20 10.31 -6.94 7.71
N HIS A 21 9.43 -7.51 8.53
CA HIS A 21 9.16 -7.00 9.89
C HIS A 21 10.40 -6.86 10.77
N ALA A 22 11.31 -7.84 10.76
CA ALA A 22 12.51 -7.79 11.61
C ALA A 22 13.38 -6.57 11.31
N THR A 23 13.61 -6.28 10.03
CA THR A 23 14.40 -5.14 9.56
C THR A 23 13.68 -3.83 9.81
N ASP A 24 12.38 -3.78 9.53
CA ASP A 24 11.60 -2.54 9.58
C ASP A 24 11.28 -2.12 11.01
N ALA A 25 11.06 -3.09 11.90
CA ALA A 25 10.89 -2.84 13.33
C ALA A 25 12.18 -2.29 13.94
N ALA A 26 13.36 -2.76 13.49
CA ALA A 26 14.65 -2.23 13.93
C ALA A 26 14.87 -0.78 13.46
N ARG A 27 14.41 -0.42 12.25
CA ARG A 27 14.42 0.97 11.75
C ARG A 27 13.44 1.88 12.51
N GLY A 28 12.36 1.31 13.03
CA GLY A 28 11.35 2.00 13.83
C GLY A 28 10.38 2.85 13.01
N THR A 29 9.29 3.28 13.65
CA THR A 29 8.17 3.98 12.99
C THR A 29 8.58 5.26 12.25
N PRO A 30 9.39 6.19 12.82
CA PRO A 30 9.76 7.41 12.11
C PRO A 30 10.55 7.15 10.83
N GLY A 31 11.51 6.21 10.87
CA GLY A 31 12.32 5.88 9.70
C GLY A 31 11.53 5.13 8.64
N THR A 32 10.66 4.21 9.03
CA THR A 32 9.76 3.51 8.10
C THR A 32 8.70 4.45 7.51
N PHE A 33 8.26 5.47 8.24
CA PHE A 33 7.37 6.49 7.68
C PHE A 33 8.06 7.31 6.59
N MET A 34 9.35 7.60 6.72
CA MET A 34 10.10 8.28 5.66
C MET A 34 10.16 7.47 4.37
N TRP A 35 10.33 6.15 4.45
CA TRP A 35 10.23 5.27 3.27
C TRP A 35 8.84 5.36 2.62
N LEU A 36 7.75 5.30 3.40
CA LEU A 36 6.42 5.52 2.82
C LEU A 36 6.30 6.88 2.09
N VAL A 37 6.89 7.94 2.64
CA VAL A 37 6.87 9.28 2.01
C VAL A 37 7.66 9.30 0.71
N GLU A 38 8.77 8.57 0.63
CA GLU A 38 9.56 8.40 -0.59
C GLU A 38 8.71 7.76 -1.70
N GLU A 39 8.07 6.62 -1.42
CA GLU A 39 7.19 5.94 -2.39
C GLU A 39 6.00 6.80 -2.82
N LEU A 40 5.46 7.63 -1.92
CA LEU A 40 4.42 8.60 -2.30
C LEU A 40 4.94 9.63 -3.30
N GLY A 41 6.22 10.03 -3.19
CA GLY A 41 6.88 10.90 -4.15
C GLY A 41 7.14 10.23 -5.49
N GLU A 42 7.55 8.95 -5.48
CA GLU A 42 7.75 8.16 -6.70
C GLU A 42 6.41 7.92 -7.41
N LEU A 43 5.36 7.55 -6.67
CA LEU A 43 3.99 7.47 -7.18
C LEU A 43 3.52 8.80 -7.78
N ALA A 44 3.78 9.94 -7.12
CA ALA A 44 3.42 11.25 -7.64
C ALA A 44 4.12 11.54 -8.99
N THR A 45 5.38 11.14 -9.12
CA THR A 45 6.15 11.26 -10.37
C THR A 45 5.57 10.37 -11.47
N ALA A 46 5.27 9.11 -11.17
CA ALA A 46 4.67 8.17 -12.11
C ALA A 46 3.28 8.63 -12.57
N LEU A 47 2.46 9.18 -11.66
CA LEU A 47 1.17 9.78 -12.00
C LEU A 47 1.32 10.98 -12.94
N HIS A 48 2.31 11.85 -12.71
CA HIS A 48 2.57 12.98 -13.60
C HIS A 48 2.97 12.53 -15.02
N ALA A 49 3.82 11.51 -15.13
CA ALA A 49 4.25 10.95 -16.42
C ALA A 49 3.07 10.36 -17.21
N ASN A 50 2.07 9.81 -16.52
CA ASN A 50 0.89 9.19 -17.11
C ASN A 50 -0.33 10.13 -17.20
N ALA A 51 -0.17 11.43 -16.93
CA ALA A 51 -1.27 12.39 -16.90
C ALA A 51 -1.91 12.62 -18.29
N PRO A 52 -3.17 13.11 -18.35
CA PRO A 52 -3.83 13.45 -19.62
C PRO A 52 -2.98 14.39 -20.49
N GLY A 53 -2.89 14.10 -21.79
CA GLY A 53 -2.06 14.85 -22.74
C GLY A 53 -0.59 14.45 -22.78
N LYS A 54 -0.16 13.48 -21.94
CA LYS A 54 1.13 12.80 -22.07
C LYS A 54 1.02 11.59 -23.01
N SER A 55 2.16 11.10 -23.48
CA SER A 55 2.26 9.85 -24.24
C SER A 55 3.32 8.96 -23.58
N PRO A 56 2.97 8.32 -22.44
CA PRO A 56 3.94 7.54 -21.69
C PRO A 56 4.43 6.35 -22.51
N THR A 57 5.67 5.97 -22.26
CA THR A 57 6.29 4.72 -22.70
C THR A 57 5.67 3.52 -21.95
N ASP A 58 5.91 2.30 -22.44
CA ASP A 58 5.51 1.09 -21.72
C ASP A 58 6.19 0.99 -20.35
N SER A 59 7.43 1.46 -20.25
CA SER A 59 8.17 1.52 -18.99
C SER A 59 7.50 2.46 -17.99
N GLU A 60 7.07 3.65 -18.39
CA GLU A 60 6.38 4.61 -17.50
C GLU A 60 5.00 4.09 -17.05
N ARG A 61 4.32 3.30 -17.89
CA ARG A 61 3.08 2.62 -17.49
C ARG A 61 3.32 1.51 -16.48
N ALA A 62 4.38 0.71 -16.69
CA ALA A 62 4.76 -0.35 -15.76
C ALA A 62 5.16 0.23 -14.40
N ASN A 63 5.99 1.28 -14.42
CA ASN A 63 6.40 2.00 -13.22
C ASN A 63 5.20 2.48 -12.39
N LEU A 64 4.17 3.05 -13.04
CA LEU A 64 2.97 3.48 -12.31
C LEU A 64 2.34 2.35 -11.48
N SER A 65 2.26 1.14 -12.04
CA SER A 65 1.69 0.00 -11.33
C SER A 65 2.58 -0.48 -10.18
N GLU A 66 3.89 -0.37 -10.35
CA GLU A 66 4.91 -0.68 -9.34
C GLU A 66 4.78 0.27 -8.14
N GLU A 67 4.75 1.59 -8.38
CA GLU A 67 4.64 2.58 -7.30
C GLU A 67 3.36 2.44 -6.47
N PHE A 68 2.24 2.05 -7.10
CA PHE A 68 1.02 1.73 -6.35
C PHE A 68 1.21 0.53 -5.42
N ALA A 69 1.96 -0.48 -5.86
CA ALA A 69 2.27 -1.64 -5.06
C ALA A 69 3.20 -1.27 -3.88
N ASP A 70 4.21 -0.44 -4.13
CA ASP A 70 5.19 -0.04 -3.11
C ASP A 70 4.57 0.84 -2.02
N VAL A 71 3.73 1.81 -2.39
CA VAL A 71 2.95 2.58 -1.40
C VAL A 71 2.11 1.66 -0.49
N ILE A 72 1.46 0.64 -1.06
CA ILE A 72 0.67 -0.32 -0.28
C ILE A 72 1.58 -1.19 0.60
N ALA A 73 2.73 -1.64 0.10
CA ALA A 73 3.69 -2.45 0.85
C ALA A 73 4.26 -1.68 2.05
N TRP A 74 4.64 -0.42 1.87
CA TRP A 74 5.19 0.42 2.94
C TRP A 74 4.15 0.87 3.97
N LEU A 75 2.90 1.14 3.53
CA LEU A 75 1.80 1.37 4.45
C LEU A 75 1.51 0.11 5.31
N THR A 76 1.57 -1.05 4.68
CA THR A 76 1.39 -2.34 5.35
C THR A 76 2.53 -2.64 6.33
N THR A 77 3.75 -2.27 5.97
CA THR A 77 4.91 -2.33 6.85
C THR A 77 4.71 -1.47 8.11
N LEU A 78 4.26 -0.23 7.94
CA LEU A 78 3.92 0.65 9.08
C LEU A 78 2.83 0.05 9.97
N ALA A 79 1.78 -0.53 9.37
CA ALA A 79 0.72 -1.18 10.13
C ALA A 79 1.25 -2.38 10.94
N ASN A 80 2.13 -3.18 10.35
CA ASN A 80 2.75 -4.31 11.03
C ASN A 80 3.58 -3.88 12.25
N ILE A 81 4.49 -2.92 12.09
CA ILE A 81 5.34 -2.47 13.21
C ILE A 81 4.57 -1.66 14.27
N SER A 82 3.38 -1.16 13.91
CA SER A 82 2.46 -0.46 14.83
C SER A 82 1.40 -1.39 15.43
N GLU A 83 1.48 -2.68 15.15
CA GLU A 83 0.51 -3.71 15.59
C GLU A 83 -0.95 -3.39 15.26
N VAL A 84 -1.19 -2.89 14.04
CA VAL A 84 -2.52 -2.61 13.49
C VAL A 84 -2.94 -3.72 12.54
N ASP A 85 -4.10 -4.35 12.77
CA ASP A 85 -4.73 -5.26 11.80
C ASP A 85 -5.48 -4.44 10.73
N LEU A 86 -4.96 -4.46 9.50
CA LEU A 86 -5.51 -3.67 8.40
C LEU A 86 -6.89 -4.17 7.95
N GLU A 87 -7.13 -5.48 7.95
CA GLU A 87 -8.44 -6.01 7.57
C GLU A 87 -9.53 -5.51 8.52
N GLN A 88 -9.25 -5.54 9.84
CA GLN A 88 -10.12 -4.95 10.85
C GLN A 88 -10.25 -3.42 10.70
N ALA A 89 -9.17 -2.70 10.41
CA ALA A 89 -9.22 -1.26 10.21
C ALA A 89 -10.10 -0.86 9.00
N LEU A 90 -10.03 -1.64 7.92
CA LEU A 90 -10.78 -1.42 6.68
C LEU A 90 -12.28 -1.71 6.82
N GLU A 91 -12.71 -2.43 7.85
CA GLU A 91 -14.14 -2.56 8.21
C GLU A 91 -14.83 -1.21 8.42
N LYS A 92 -14.06 -0.14 8.65
CA LYS A 92 -14.56 1.22 8.63
C LYS A 92 -15.29 1.56 7.32
N TYR A 93 -14.83 1.05 6.19
CA TYR A 93 -15.34 1.35 4.85
C TYR A 93 -16.11 0.18 4.20
N THR A 94 -15.91 -1.05 4.65
CA THR A 94 -16.52 -2.24 4.04
C THR A 94 -17.79 -2.73 4.74
N ARG A 95 -18.03 -2.34 6.01
CA ARG A 95 -19.27 -2.69 6.71
C ARG A 95 -20.44 -1.82 6.23
N PRO A 96 -21.52 -2.41 5.69
CA PRO A 96 -22.71 -1.66 5.26
C PRO A 96 -23.28 -0.80 6.41
N GLY A 97 -23.68 0.43 6.09
CA GLY A 97 -24.30 1.36 7.05
C GLY A 97 -23.32 2.06 8.02
N ARG A 98 -22.00 1.81 7.92
CA ARG A 98 -21.01 2.48 8.78
C ARG A 98 -20.45 3.78 8.19
N VAL A 99 -20.44 3.90 6.87
CA VAL A 99 -20.07 5.13 6.16
C VAL A 99 -21.33 5.76 5.63
N GLU A 100 -21.82 6.78 6.32
CA GLU A 100 -22.93 7.62 5.86
C GLU A 100 -22.37 9.00 5.47
N GLY A 101 -22.72 9.45 4.26
CA GLY A 101 -22.31 10.75 3.72
C GLY A 101 -21.02 10.70 2.89
N VAL A 102 -20.85 11.73 2.05
CA VAL A 102 -19.63 11.97 1.28
C VAL A 102 -18.79 12.95 2.09
N LYS A 103 -17.53 12.61 2.38
CA LYS A 103 -16.58 13.64 2.86
C LYS A 103 -16.32 14.58 1.69
N ALA A 104 -16.71 15.84 1.86
CA ALA A 104 -16.47 16.93 0.91
C ALA A 104 -14.97 17.21 0.75
#